data_AF-A0A2W6TTR2-F1
#
_entry.id   AF-A0A2W6TTR2-F1
#
_cell.length_a   1.000
_cell.length_b   1.000
_cell.length_c   1.000
_cell.angle_alpha   90.00
_cell.angle_beta   90.00
_cell.angle_gamma   90.00
#
_symmetry.space_group_name_H-M   'P 1'
#
loop_
_entity.id
_entity.type
_entity.pdbx_description
1 polymer ?
#
loop_
_entity_poly.entity_id
_entity_poly.type
_entity_poly.pdbx_seq_one_letter_code
_entity_poly.pdbx_strand_id
1 'polypeptide(L)'
;MAYAIPAPMLAKAVPAIPDPAKTPGGLSFEPKWDGFRALVSWDGSDVIIGSRGAKPLTRYFPELAEAFAALLPEPCLLDGEIVVARPAKNGAAANGTDDDTPARLSWEALSQRIHPADSRVQQLSHTDPAQFVA
;
A
#
# COMPACT_ATOMS: atom_id res chain seq x y z
N MET A 1 22.07 -5.83 -6.77
CA MET A 1 22.02 -6.14 -5.32
C MET A 1 20.86 -5.34 -4.80
N ALA A 2 19.81 -6.04 -4.37
CA ALA A 2 18.67 -5.45 -3.68
C ALA A 2 19.12 -4.45 -2.61
N TYR A 3 18.49 -3.28 -2.60
CA TYR A 3 18.72 -2.28 -1.57
C TYR A 3 18.36 -2.89 -0.22
N ALA A 4 19.27 -2.74 0.75
CA ALA A 4 18.97 -3.15 2.12
C ALA A 4 17.79 -2.34 2.64
N ILE A 5 16.73 -3.03 3.06
CA ILE A 5 15.53 -2.39 3.59
C ILE A 5 15.85 -1.79 4.97
N PRO A 6 15.79 -0.46 5.13
CA PRO A 6 16.12 0.21 6.39
C PRO A 6 14.99 0.09 7.41
N ALA A 7 15.27 0.52 8.64
CA ALA A 7 14.19 0.80 9.60
C ALA A 7 13.35 1.98 9.08
N PRO A 8 12.01 1.86 9.01
CA PRO A 8 11.17 2.94 8.50
C PRO A 8 11.19 4.18 9.41
N MET A 9 11.21 5.37 8.80
CA MET A 9 11.06 6.63 9.54
C MET A 9 9.69 6.69 10.22
N LEU A 10 9.63 7.14 11.48
CA LEU A 10 8.39 7.22 12.25
C LEU A 10 7.87 8.66 12.35
N ALA A 11 6.56 8.82 12.22
CA ALA A 11 5.88 10.09 12.43
C ALA A 11 5.63 10.33 13.94
N LYS A 12 5.69 11.61 14.35
CA LYS A 12 5.28 12.06 15.68
C LYS A 12 3.81 12.47 15.65
N ALA A 13 3.01 11.91 16.55
CA ALA A 13 1.62 12.35 16.71
C ALA A 13 1.56 13.79 17.26
N VAL A 14 0.71 14.62 16.65
CA VAL A 14 0.47 16.01 17.02
C VAL A 14 -1.03 16.25 17.19
N PRO A 15 -1.45 17.16 18.08
CA PRO A 15 -2.86 17.37 18.38
C PRO A 15 -3.61 18.18 17.32
N ALA A 16 -2.90 18.84 16.40
CA ALA A 16 -3.48 19.63 15.32
C ALA A 16 -2.55 19.64 14.10
N ILE A 17 -3.12 19.92 12.92
CA ILE A 17 -2.34 20.10 11.69
C ILE A 17 -1.43 21.33 11.86
N PRO A 18 -0.10 21.19 11.73
CA PRO A 18 0.83 22.30 11.88
C PRO A 18 0.70 23.32 10.74
N ASP A 19 0.94 24.59 11.08
CA ASP A 19 0.92 25.70 10.13
C ASP A 19 2.19 25.66 9.25
N PRO A 20 2.06 25.50 7.91
CA PRO A 20 3.21 25.45 7.01
C PRO A 20 4.07 26.72 7.07
N ALA A 21 3.45 27.90 7.26
CA ALA A 21 4.18 29.17 7.30
C ALA A 21 5.06 29.30 8.55
N LYS A 22 4.77 28.52 9.60
CA LYS A 22 5.54 28.49 10.86
C LYS A 22 6.59 27.40 10.91
N THR A 23 6.69 26.57 9.86
CA THR A 23 7.68 25.50 9.77
C THR A 23 8.81 25.91 8.83
N PRO A 24 10.08 26.00 9.30
CA PRO A 24 11.21 26.26 8.42
C PRO A 24 11.27 25.24 7.28
N GLY A 25 11.26 25.72 6.03
CA GLY A 25 11.22 24.87 4.84
C GLY A 25 9.80 24.46 4.36
N GLY A 26 8.74 24.89 5.06
CA GLY A 26 7.35 24.56 4.71
C GLY A 26 6.95 23.14 5.10
N LEU A 27 5.80 22.69 4.59
CA LEU A 27 5.24 21.35 4.82
C LEU A 27 4.59 20.81 3.55
N SER A 28 4.71 19.49 3.34
CA SER A 28 3.87 18.72 2.42
C SER A 28 2.88 17.89 3.24
N PHE A 29 1.66 17.70 2.73
CA PHE A 29 0.62 16.93 3.39
C PHE A 29 0.20 15.76 2.50
N GLU A 30 0.28 14.55 3.03
CA GLU A 30 -0.18 13.33 2.39
C GLU A 30 -1.32 12.71 3.20
N PRO A 31 -2.32 12.07 2.55
CA PRO A 31 -3.34 11.30 3.26
C PRO A 31 -2.71 10.17 4.08
N LYS A 32 -3.20 9.97 5.31
CA LYS A 32 -2.84 8.79 6.08
C LYS A 32 -3.73 7.62 5.67
N TRP A 33 -3.14 6.66 4.95
CA TRP A 33 -3.82 5.43 4.55
C TRP A 33 -3.96 4.44 5.72
N ASP A 34 -4.96 3.57 5.63
CA ASP A 34 -5.18 2.43 6.54
C ASP A 34 -4.85 1.14 5.78
N GLY A 35 -3.60 0.69 5.90
CA GLY A 35 -3.07 -0.42 5.13
C GLY A 35 -1.87 -1.12 5.80
N PHE A 36 -1.08 -1.79 4.97
CA PHE A 36 0.22 -2.29 5.39
C PHE A 36 1.32 -1.38 4.84
N ARG A 37 2.00 -0.65 5.72
CA ARG A 37 3.25 0.02 5.34
C ARG A 37 4.26 -0.99 4.80
N ALA A 38 4.74 -0.73 3.60
CA ALA A 38 5.63 -1.60 2.86
C ALA A 38 6.81 -0.82 2.26
N LEU A 39 8.00 -1.39 2.45
CA LEU A 39 9.24 -0.95 1.81
C LEU A 39 9.52 -1.88 0.62
N VAL A 40 9.63 -1.32 -0.57
CA VAL A 40 9.81 -2.06 -1.82
C VAL A 40 11.22 -1.79 -2.33
N SER A 41 12.08 -2.81 -2.27
CA SER A 41 13.38 -2.80 -2.93
C SER A 41 13.26 -3.47 -4.28
N TRP A 42 13.68 -2.78 -5.33
CA TRP A 42 13.85 -3.34 -6.67
C TRP A 42 15.25 -3.03 -7.19
N ASP A 43 15.95 -4.02 -7.71
CA ASP A 43 17.33 -3.86 -8.20
C ASP A 43 17.50 -4.06 -9.71
N GLY A 44 16.40 -4.11 -10.46
CA GLY A 44 16.38 -4.38 -11.89
C GLY A 44 16.18 -5.85 -12.24
N SER A 45 16.34 -6.78 -11.29
CA SER A 45 16.00 -8.20 -11.47
C SER A 45 14.96 -8.69 -10.46
N ASP A 46 15.13 -8.36 -9.18
CA ASP A 46 14.33 -8.92 -8.10
C ASP A 46 13.57 -7.84 -7.34
N VAL A 47 12.31 -8.14 -6.99
CA VAL A 47 11.47 -7.28 -6.16
C VAL A 47 11.30 -7.90 -4.77
N ILE A 48 11.63 -7.12 -3.74
CA ILE A 48 11.45 -7.49 -2.34
C ILE A 48 10.53 -6.48 -1.68
N ILE A 49 9.44 -6.98 -1.10
CA ILE A 49 8.48 -6.18 -0.32
C ILE A 49 8.66 -6.56 1.15
N GLY A 50 9.09 -5.61 1.97
CA GLY A 50 9.24 -5.76 3.42
C GLY A 50 8.19 -4.96 4.19
N SER A 51 7.64 -5.53 5.26
CA SER A 51 6.78 -4.79 6.20
C SER A 51 7.58 -3.86 7.13
N ARG A 52 6.87 -3.02 7.89
CA ARG A 52 7.43 -2.21 8.99
C ARG A 52 8.35 -2.97 9.96
N GLY A 53 8.07 -4.26 10.23
CA GLY A 53 8.85 -5.11 11.13
C GLY A 53 9.80 -6.08 10.42
N ALA A 54 10.17 -5.79 9.17
CA ALA A 54 11.02 -6.62 8.31
C ALA A 54 10.48 -8.04 8.01
N LYS A 55 9.18 -8.29 8.25
CA LYS A 55 8.54 -9.53 7.76
C LYS A 55 8.43 -9.48 6.24
N PRO A 56 8.81 -10.55 5.52
CA PRO A 56 8.71 -10.60 4.07
C PRO A 56 7.25 -10.63 3.63
N LEU A 57 6.86 -9.66 2.79
CA LEU A 57 5.52 -9.52 2.24
C LEU A 57 5.41 -9.98 0.79
N THR A 58 6.53 -10.08 0.03
CA THR A 58 6.52 -10.33 -1.43
C THR A 58 5.59 -11.46 -1.84
N ARG A 59 5.67 -12.61 -1.16
CA ARG A 59 4.88 -13.81 -1.49
C ARG A 59 3.37 -13.66 -1.28
N TYR A 60 2.90 -12.60 -0.64
CA TYR A 60 1.48 -12.35 -0.39
C TYR A 60 0.87 -11.37 -1.40
N PHE A 61 1.71 -10.70 -2.18
CA PHE A 61 1.33 -9.67 -3.15
C PHE A 61 2.04 -9.90 -4.49
N PRO A 62 1.86 -11.07 -5.13
CA PRO A 62 2.50 -11.37 -6.41
C PRO A 62 2.14 -10.34 -7.49
N GLU A 63 0.92 -9.81 -7.48
CA GLU A 63 0.48 -8.78 -8.43
C GLU A 63 1.26 -7.48 -8.29
N LEU A 64 1.66 -7.11 -7.06
CA LEU A 64 2.46 -5.91 -6.83
C LEU A 64 3.91 -6.15 -7.25
N ALA A 65 4.47 -7.32 -6.95
CA ALA A 65 5.83 -7.68 -7.36
C ALA A 65 5.98 -7.63 -8.89
N GLU A 66 5.01 -8.19 -9.63
CA GLU A 66 4.96 -8.11 -11.08
C GLU A 66 4.83 -6.65 -11.57
N ALA A 67 3.90 -5.89 -10.99
CA ALA A 67 3.70 -4.49 -11.36
C ALA A 67 4.95 -3.64 -11.14
N PHE A 68 5.67 -3.81 -10.03
CA PHE A 68 6.90 -3.07 -9.78
C PHE A 68 8.00 -3.39 -10.79
N ALA A 69 8.21 -4.67 -11.10
CA ALA A 69 9.20 -5.09 -12.08
C ALA A 69 8.89 -4.58 -13.50
N ALA A 70 7.60 -4.37 -13.82
CA ALA A 70 7.16 -3.89 -15.13
C ALA A 70 7.10 -2.35 -15.25
N LEU A 71 6.76 -1.64 -14.17
CA LEU A 71 6.42 -0.21 -14.21
C LEU A 71 7.52 0.71 -13.70
N LEU A 72 8.38 0.24 -12.80
CA LEU A 72 9.43 1.09 -12.25
C LEU A 72 10.54 1.29 -13.32
N PRO A 73 11.04 2.51 -13.51
CA PRO A 73 11.97 2.82 -14.60
C PRO A 73 13.43 2.46 -14.29
N GLU A 74 13.83 2.47 -13.02
CA GLU A 74 15.18 2.17 -12.56
C GLU A 74 15.21 1.56 -11.14
N PRO A 75 16.28 0.82 -10.79
CA PRO A 75 16.46 0.30 -9.43
C PRO A 75 16.21 1.34 -8.34
N CYS A 76 15.36 1.01 -7.38
CA CYS A 76 14.96 1.95 -6.34
C CYS A 76 14.54 1.27 -5.03
N LEU A 77 14.40 2.10 -3.99
CA LEU A 77 13.76 1.74 -2.74
C LEU A 77 12.57 2.70 -2.52
N LEU A 78 11.36 2.14 -2.42
CA LEU A 78 10.14 2.91 -2.18
C LEU A 78 9.60 2.65 -0.77
N ASP A 79 9.01 3.67 -0.16
CA ASP A 79 8.24 3.58 1.08
C ASP A 79 6.82 4.03 0.80
N GLY A 80 5.84 3.21 1.14
CA GLY A 80 4.45 3.47 0.84
C GLY A 80 3.51 2.52 1.55
N GLU A 81 2.24 2.57 1.18
CA GLU A 81 1.19 1.77 1.80
C GLU A 81 0.56 0.80 0.80
N ILE A 82 0.44 -0.48 1.19
CA ILE A 82 -0.37 -1.46 0.49
C ILE A 82 -1.81 -1.38 0.99
N VAL A 83 -2.75 -1.21 0.07
CA VAL A 83 -4.18 -1.09 0.36
C VAL A 83 -5.00 -2.03 -0.54
N VAL A 84 -6.25 -2.30 -0.14
CA VAL A 84 -7.24 -2.97 -1.00
C VAL A 84 -8.47 -2.08 -1.06
N ALA A 85 -8.86 -1.66 -2.27
CA ALA A 85 -10.09 -0.91 -2.51
C ALA A 85 -11.18 -1.85 -3.02
N ARG A 86 -12.39 -1.73 -2.48
CA ARG A 86 -13.57 -2.53 -2.87
C ARG A 86 -14.71 -1.59 -3.26
N PRO A 87 -15.53 -1.94 -4.26
CA PRO A 87 -16.78 -1.22 -4.50
C PRO A 87 -17.58 -1.14 -3.20
N ALA A 88 -18.12 0.03 -2.87
CA ALA A 88 -18.92 0.13 -1.66
C ALA A 88 -20.22 -0.66 -1.90
N LYS A 89 -20.47 -1.69 -1.07
CA LYS A 89 -21.74 -2.43 -1.14
C LYS A 89 -22.87 -1.48 -0.71
N ASN A 90 -23.94 -1.44 -1.50
CA ASN A 90 -25.12 -0.60 -1.34
C ASN A 90 -25.51 -0.38 0.12
N GLY A 91 -25.52 0.90 0.53
CA GLY A 91 -25.86 1.32 1.89
C GLY A 91 -25.38 2.72 2.27
N ALA A 92 -24.50 3.33 1.46
CA ALA A 92 -24.07 4.72 1.62
C ALA A 92 -24.21 5.57 0.35
N ALA A 93 -24.95 5.08 -0.66
CA ALA A 93 -25.43 5.93 -1.73
C ALA A 93 -26.57 6.78 -1.15
N ALA A 94 -26.23 7.99 -0.70
CA ALA A 94 -27.22 9.06 -0.67
C ALA A 94 -27.59 9.33 -2.14
N ASN A 95 -28.65 8.69 -2.62
CA ASN A 95 -29.35 9.00 -3.88
C ASN A 95 -28.58 8.83 -5.21
N GLY A 96 -27.70 7.83 -5.34
CA GLY A 96 -27.01 7.53 -6.60
C GLY A 96 -27.27 6.10 -7.08
N THR A 97 -27.49 5.93 -8.38
CA THR A 97 -27.50 4.62 -9.06
C THR A 97 -26.19 3.88 -8.80
N ASP A 98 -26.27 2.57 -8.58
CA ASP A 98 -25.19 1.67 -8.08
C ASP A 98 -23.84 1.70 -8.85
N ASP A 99 -23.72 2.43 -9.97
CA ASP A 99 -22.56 2.48 -10.86
C ASP A 99 -21.55 3.62 -10.58
N ASP A 100 -21.90 4.61 -9.73
CA ASP A 100 -21.04 5.78 -9.45
C ASP A 100 -20.55 5.83 -7.98
N THR A 101 -20.66 4.71 -7.27
CA THR A 101 -20.24 4.66 -5.87
C THR A 101 -18.72 4.46 -5.79
N PRO A 102 -17.95 5.44 -5.24
CA PRO A 102 -16.51 5.33 -5.18
C PRO A 102 -16.09 4.13 -4.32
N ALA A 103 -15.06 3.42 -4.79
CA ALA A 103 -14.46 2.32 -4.05
C ALA A 103 -13.96 2.81 -2.68
N ARG A 104 -14.10 1.97 -1.66
CA ARG A 104 -13.64 2.24 -0.29
C ARG A 104 -12.51 1.29 0.07
N LEU A 105 -11.55 1.78 0.84
CA LEU A 105 -10.51 0.94 1.41
C LEU A 105 -11.15 -0.10 2.35
N SER A 106 -10.74 -1.35 2.21
CA SER A 106 -11.26 -2.48 2.96
C SER A 106 -10.13 -3.14 3.74
N TRP A 107 -10.02 -2.77 5.02
CA TRP A 107 -9.11 -3.45 5.96
C TRP A 107 -9.43 -4.94 6.06
N GLU A 108 -10.72 -5.31 6.06
CA GLU A 108 -11.14 -6.70 6.07
C GLU A 108 -10.50 -7.49 4.92
N ALA A 109 -10.66 -7.01 3.67
CA ALA A 109 -10.09 -7.68 2.51
C ALA A 109 -8.55 -7.72 2.55
N LEU A 110 -7.91 -6.61 2.92
CA LEU A 110 -6.45 -6.53 3.05
C LEU A 110 -5.93 -7.51 4.11
N SER A 111 -6.60 -7.64 5.26
CA SER A 111 -6.19 -8.53 6.33
C SER A 111 -6.19 -10.01 5.92
N GLN A 112 -7.06 -10.39 4.96
CA GLN A 112 -7.11 -11.76 4.39
C GLN A 112 -5.92 -12.09 3.49
N ARG A 113 -5.13 -11.09 3.06
CA ARG A 113 -4.00 -11.29 2.13
C ARG A 113 -2.86 -12.08 2.76
N ILE A 114 -2.69 -12.04 4.09
CA ILE A 114 -1.66 -12.78 4.81
C ILE A 114 -2.11 -14.22 5.06
N HIS A 115 -2.32 -14.98 4.00
CA HIS A 115 -2.85 -16.33 4.04
C HIS A 115 -1.76 -17.41 3.89
N PRO A 116 -1.79 -18.54 4.63
CA PRO A 116 -0.77 -19.58 4.54
C PRO A 116 -0.77 -20.33 3.20
N ALA A 117 -1.95 -20.61 2.63
CA ALA A 117 -2.07 -21.33 1.36
C ALA A 117 -1.78 -20.41 0.16
N ASP A 118 -0.83 -20.83 -0.69
CA ASP A 118 -0.44 -20.09 -1.91
C ASP A 118 -1.60 -19.96 -2.90
N SER A 119 -2.40 -21.01 -3.10
CA SER A 119 -3.58 -20.99 -3.96
C SER A 119 -4.57 -19.89 -3.59
N ARG A 120 -4.73 -19.61 -2.29
CA ARG A 120 -5.60 -18.53 -1.81
C ARG A 120 -5.00 -17.16 -2.07
N VAL A 121 -3.68 -17.02 -1.93
CA VAL A 121 -2.98 -15.77 -2.28
C VAL A 121 -3.13 -15.46 -3.76
N GLN A 122 -2.87 -16.45 -4.63
CA GLN A 122 -3.05 -16.32 -6.07
C GLN A 122 -4.51 -16.03 -6.45
N GLN A 123 -5.48 -16.66 -5.80
CA GLN A 123 -6.88 -16.32 -6.03
C GLN A 123 -7.17 -14.85 -5.68
N LEU A 124 -6.72 -14.39 -4.50
CA LEU A 124 -6.98 -13.04 -4.01
C LEU A 124 -6.26 -11.97 -4.83
N SER A 125 -5.06 -12.24 -5.37
CA SER A 125 -4.33 -11.30 -6.24
C SER A 125 -5.10 -10.95 -7.50
N HIS A 126 -5.97 -11.85 -7.96
CA HIS A 126 -6.84 -11.60 -9.12
C HIS A 126 -8.22 -11.06 -8.74
N THR A 127 -8.85 -11.59 -7.68
CA THR A 127 -10.22 -11.21 -7.35
C THR A 127 -10.32 -9.90 -6.59
N ASP A 128 -9.34 -9.61 -5.73
CA ASP A 128 -9.25 -8.42 -4.87
C ASP A 128 -7.81 -7.89 -4.90
N PRO A 129 -7.33 -7.39 -6.06
CA PRO A 129 -5.95 -6.97 -6.23
C PRO A 129 -5.61 -5.85 -5.25
N ALA A 130 -4.43 -5.97 -4.62
CA ALA A 130 -3.91 -4.90 -3.80
C ALA A 130 -3.36 -3.76 -4.68
N GLN A 131 -3.28 -2.57 -4.09
CA GLN A 131 -2.68 -1.38 -4.68
C GLN A 131 -1.56 -0.87 -3.76
N PHE A 132 -0.59 -0.17 -4.33
CA PHE A 132 0.48 0.49 -3.59
C PHE A 132 0.40 2.00 -3.82
N VAL A 133 0.50 2.78 -2.75
CA VAL A 133 0.45 4.25 -2.79
C VAL A 133 1.76 4.82 -2.23
N ALA A 134 2.46 5.60 -3.03
CA ALA A 134 3.71 6.32 -2.72
C ALA A 134 3.87 7.54 -3.62
#